data_AF-A0A6M1SKX8-F1
#
_entry.id   AF-A0A6M1SKX8-F1
#
_cell.length_a   1.000
_cell.length_b   1.000
_cell.length_c   1.000
_cell.angle_alpha   90.00
_cell.angle_beta   90.00
_cell.angle_gamma   90.00
#
_symmetry.space_group_name_H-M   'P 1'
#
loop_
_entity.id
_entity.type
_entity.pdbx_description
1 polymer ?
#
loop_
_entity_poly.entity_id
_entity_poly.type
_entity_poly.pdbx_seq_one_letter_code
_entity_poly.pdbx_strand_id
1 'polypeptide(L)'
;MSVMPGQNQKDIVLEAGGLRLNSAVAGDIPISPALLKFDIMTAGPEANRVMVAADLPANEIITLNAGTYHIISRFGSINATVRADLRVEPGELTEATLYHHASEVSFKLVSEEGGEAIADVEWTVKTSDGATVFSERGAFPATVLAEGEYLVLAKLGDQVYNREVQIQAGSPREIEVLSTIY
;
A
#
# COMPACT_ATOMS: atom_id res chain seq x y z
N MET A 1 -62.44 30.73 14.44
CA MET A 1 -61.38 29.79 14.88
C MET A 1 -60.07 30.26 14.26
N SER A 2 -59.07 30.59 15.08
CA SER A 2 -57.73 30.95 14.62
C SER A 2 -56.82 29.74 14.85
N VAL A 3 -56.14 29.27 13.80
CA VAL A 3 -55.17 28.18 13.90
C VAL A 3 -53.85 28.81 14.33
N MET A 4 -53.37 28.47 15.51
CA MET A 4 -52.03 28.88 15.95
C MET A 4 -50.99 28.02 15.20
N PRO A 5 -49.99 28.62 14.53
CA PRO A 5 -48.90 27.84 13.93
C PRO A 5 -48.16 27.10 15.05
N GLY A 6 -48.24 25.77 15.06
CA GLY A 6 -47.36 24.94 15.88
C GLY A 6 -45.92 24.98 15.34
N GLN A 7 -44.96 24.46 16.11
CA GLN A 7 -43.61 24.27 15.59
C GLN A 7 -43.67 23.34 14.37
N ASN A 8 -43.33 23.89 13.20
CA ASN A 8 -43.26 23.17 11.92
C ASN A 8 -41.82 22.78 11.54
N GLN A 9 -40.92 22.74 12.52
CA GLN A 9 -39.53 22.33 12.35
C GLN A 9 -39.30 20.99 13.04
N LYS A 10 -38.61 20.08 12.35
CA LYS A 10 -38.12 18.83 12.92
C LYS A 10 -36.67 18.64 12.50
N ASP A 11 -35.77 18.56 13.47
CA ASP A 11 -34.38 18.25 13.20
C ASP A 11 -34.25 16.72 13.00
N ILE A 12 -33.61 16.33 11.91
CA ILE A 12 -33.33 14.93 11.57
C ILE A 12 -31.82 14.80 11.46
N VAL A 13 -31.23 13.90 12.23
CA VAL A 13 -29.82 13.52 12.05
C VAL A 13 -29.75 12.59 10.86
N LEU A 14 -28.97 12.97 9.86
CA LEU A 14 -28.61 12.08 8.77
C LEU A 14 -27.46 11.20 9.26
N GLU A 15 -27.71 9.89 9.38
CA GLU A 15 -26.73 8.89 9.79
C GLU A 15 -25.71 8.59 8.68
N ALA A 16 -25.08 9.64 8.14
CA ALA A 16 -24.06 9.55 7.10
C ALA A 16 -22.94 10.56 7.35
N GLY A 17 -21.72 10.18 7.04
CA GLY A 17 -20.53 11.02 7.11
C GLY A 17 -19.62 10.82 5.91
N GLY A 18 -18.59 11.64 5.81
CA GLY A 18 -17.54 11.51 4.81
C GLY A 18 -16.32 10.79 5.38
N LEU A 19 -15.63 10.03 4.54
CA LEU A 19 -14.33 9.45 4.84
C LEU A 19 -13.32 9.86 3.76
N ARG A 20 -12.18 10.40 4.19
CA ARG A 20 -11.02 10.69 3.33
C ARG A 20 -9.80 9.95 3.83
N LEU A 21 -9.19 9.16 2.95
CA LEU A 21 -8.06 8.29 3.27
C LEU A 21 -6.80 8.75 2.57
N ASN A 22 -5.69 8.72 3.29
CA ASN A 22 -4.36 8.93 2.75
C ASN A 22 -3.37 7.92 3.34
N SER A 23 -2.17 7.84 2.78
CA SER A 23 -1.10 7.04 3.35
C SER A 23 0.27 7.65 3.12
N ALA A 24 1.18 7.34 4.03
CA ALA A 24 2.59 7.72 3.97
C ALA A 24 3.44 6.54 4.43
N VAL A 25 4.73 6.56 4.12
CA VAL A 25 5.69 5.65 4.77
C VAL A 25 6.11 6.25 6.12
N ALA A 26 6.49 5.40 7.08
CA ALA A 26 7.01 5.84 8.38
C ALA A 26 8.07 6.95 8.22
N GLY A 27 7.96 8.00 9.04
CA GLY A 27 8.75 9.23 8.88
C GLY A 27 8.15 10.28 7.95
N ASP A 28 6.83 10.21 7.69
CA ASP A 28 6.06 11.14 6.86
C ASP A 28 6.56 11.26 5.41
N ILE A 29 7.11 10.17 4.88
CA ILE A 29 7.57 10.12 3.50
C ILE A 29 6.34 9.94 2.59
N PRO A 30 6.09 10.86 1.65
CA PRO A 30 4.90 10.80 0.81
C PRO A 30 4.97 9.63 -0.17
N ILE A 31 3.84 8.98 -0.39
CA ILE A 31 3.69 7.90 -1.37
C ILE A 31 3.02 8.48 -2.63
N SER A 32 3.48 8.06 -3.81
CA SER A 32 2.83 8.39 -5.07
C SER A 32 1.36 7.92 -5.07
N PRO A 33 0.38 8.79 -5.38
CA PRO A 33 -1.03 8.40 -5.43
C PRO A 33 -1.33 7.24 -6.39
N ALA A 34 -0.49 7.03 -7.41
CA ALA A 34 -0.62 5.91 -8.35
C ALA A 34 -0.33 4.55 -7.72
N LEU A 35 0.45 4.52 -6.64
CA LEU A 35 0.80 3.31 -5.89
C LEU A 35 -0.12 3.05 -4.70
N LEU A 36 -1.04 3.97 -4.40
CA LEU A 36 -1.96 3.84 -3.27
C LEU A 36 -3.33 3.37 -3.73
N LYS A 37 -3.82 2.34 -3.04
CA LYS A 37 -5.20 1.85 -3.18
C LYS A 37 -5.80 1.58 -1.82
N PHE A 38 -7.08 1.91 -1.67
CA PHE A 38 -7.83 1.67 -0.45
C PHE A 38 -9.05 0.81 -0.73
N ASP A 39 -9.25 -0.19 0.13
CA ASP A 39 -10.46 -0.99 0.17
C ASP A 39 -11.16 -0.74 1.51
N ILE A 40 -12.48 -0.59 1.45
CA ILE A 40 -13.34 -0.34 2.60
C ILE A 40 -14.26 -1.53 2.77
N MET A 41 -14.22 -2.13 3.95
CA MET A 41 -15.03 -3.30 4.32
C MET A 41 -15.90 -2.95 5.52
N THR A 42 -17.00 -3.67 5.71
CA THR A 42 -17.80 -3.57 6.93
C THR A 42 -16.98 -4.00 8.16
N ALA A 43 -17.28 -3.44 9.33
CA ALA A 43 -16.75 -3.94 10.59
C ALA A 43 -17.18 -5.40 10.87
N GLY A 44 -16.48 -6.03 11.80
CA GLY A 44 -16.75 -7.40 12.27
C GLY A 44 -15.61 -8.39 11.97
N PRO A 45 -15.81 -9.67 12.33
CA PRO A 45 -14.84 -10.73 12.08
C PRO A 45 -14.59 -10.91 10.58
N GLU A 46 -13.37 -11.25 10.19
CA GLU A 46 -12.94 -11.37 8.79
C GLU A 46 -13.89 -12.21 7.92
N ALA A 47 -14.40 -13.33 8.45
CA ALA A 47 -15.33 -14.23 7.77
C ALA A 47 -16.66 -13.58 7.36
N ASN A 48 -17.06 -12.49 8.00
CA ASN A 48 -18.34 -11.81 7.78
C ASN A 48 -18.17 -10.42 7.15
N ARG A 49 -16.94 -10.00 6.83
CA ARG A 49 -16.69 -8.68 6.26
C ARG A 49 -17.19 -8.64 4.82
N VAL A 50 -17.95 -7.61 4.50
CA VAL A 50 -18.44 -7.35 3.16
C VAL A 50 -17.71 -6.14 2.59
N MET A 51 -17.32 -6.22 1.33
CA MET A 51 -16.71 -5.12 0.61
C MET A 51 -17.74 -4.01 0.34
N VAL A 52 -17.41 -2.80 0.78
CA VAL A 52 -18.23 -1.59 0.61
C VAL A 52 -17.74 -0.80 -0.60
N ALA A 53 -16.41 -0.65 -0.70
CA ALA A 53 -15.74 0.00 -1.82
C ALA A 53 -14.33 -0.58 -1.99
N ALA A 54 -13.79 -0.54 -3.20
CA ALA A 54 -12.50 -1.12 -3.54
C ALA A 54 -11.73 -0.22 -4.50
N ASP A 55 -10.40 -0.38 -4.50
CA ASP A 55 -9.46 0.28 -5.40
C ASP A 55 -9.56 1.81 -5.41
N LEU A 56 -10.00 2.38 -4.29
CA LEU A 56 -10.19 3.81 -4.12
C LEU A 56 -8.84 4.53 -4.14
N PRO A 57 -8.72 5.65 -4.86
CA PRO A 57 -7.52 6.47 -4.86
C PRO A 57 -7.38 7.25 -3.54
N ALA A 58 -6.16 7.71 -3.27
CA ALA A 58 -5.88 8.58 -2.12
C ALA A 58 -6.64 9.91 -2.23
N ASN A 59 -7.04 10.44 -1.07
CA ASN A 59 -7.72 11.72 -0.88
C ASN A 59 -9.12 11.85 -1.52
N GLU A 60 -9.69 10.76 -2.05
CA GLU A 60 -11.10 10.73 -2.44
C GLU A 60 -12.00 10.80 -1.20
N ILE A 61 -13.07 11.60 -1.29
CA ILE A 61 -14.08 11.70 -0.23
C ILE A 61 -15.22 10.74 -0.57
N ILE A 62 -15.46 9.78 0.32
CA ILE A 62 -16.51 8.78 0.15
C ILE A 62 -17.56 8.99 1.22
N THR A 63 -18.81 9.10 0.81
CA THR A 63 -19.94 9.20 1.74
C THR A 63 -20.36 7.80 2.18
N LEU A 64 -20.37 7.56 3.48
CA LEU A 64 -20.74 6.29 4.08
C LEU A 64 -21.83 6.53 5.14
N ASN A 65 -22.58 5.49 5.45
CA ASN A 65 -23.43 5.54 6.64
C ASN A 65 -22.54 5.67 7.89
N ALA A 66 -23.06 6.32 8.92
CA ALA A 66 -22.36 6.39 10.19
C ALA A 66 -22.13 4.98 10.74
N GLY A 67 -20.92 4.72 11.24
CA GLY A 67 -20.52 3.38 11.65
C GLY A 67 -19.01 3.17 11.59
N THR A 68 -18.60 1.95 11.94
CA THR A 68 -17.19 1.54 11.89
C THR A 68 -16.94 0.70 10.64
N TYR A 69 -15.82 0.97 9.98
CA TYR A 69 -15.38 0.31 8.77
C TYR A 69 -13.96 -0.19 8.93
N HIS A 70 -13.69 -1.33 8.32
CA HIS A 70 -12.34 -1.88 8.22
C HIS A 70 -11.70 -1.42 6.93
N ILE A 71 -10.59 -0.69 7.05
CA ILE A 71 -9.87 -0.08 5.94
C ILE A 71 -8.61 -0.89 5.67
N ILE A 72 -8.39 -1.19 4.39
CA ILE A 72 -7.18 -1.84 3.90
C ILE A 72 -6.49 -0.84 2.98
N SER A 73 -5.35 -0.31 3.40
CA SER A 73 -4.47 0.49 2.55
C SER A 73 -3.41 -0.41 1.93
N ARG A 74 -3.30 -0.40 0.61
CA ARG A 74 -2.29 -1.12 -0.17
C ARG A 74 -1.32 -0.12 -0.77
N PHE A 75 -0.03 -0.41 -0.60
CA PHE A 75 1.05 0.34 -1.21
C PHE A 75 1.76 -0.56 -2.23
N GLY A 76 1.60 -0.25 -3.51
CA GLY A 76 1.99 -1.14 -4.60
C GLY A 76 1.08 -2.38 -4.69
N SER A 77 1.54 -3.38 -5.43
CA SER A 77 0.75 -4.55 -5.83
C SER A 77 1.14 -5.86 -5.13
N ILE A 78 2.14 -5.85 -4.25
CA ILE A 78 2.75 -7.08 -3.71
C ILE A 78 2.27 -7.36 -2.28
N ASN A 79 2.98 -6.85 -1.28
CA ASN A 79 2.80 -7.29 0.12
C ASN A 79 2.80 -6.15 1.15
N ALA A 80 2.90 -4.89 0.72
CA ALA A 80 2.80 -3.75 1.61
C ALA A 80 1.33 -3.36 1.82
N THR A 81 0.77 -3.76 2.97
CA THR A 81 -0.62 -3.52 3.34
C THR A 81 -0.74 -3.10 4.80
N VAL A 82 -1.52 -2.06 5.07
CA VAL A 82 -1.86 -1.57 6.41
C VAL A 82 -3.36 -1.69 6.61
N ARG A 83 -3.78 -2.09 7.81
CA ARG A 83 -5.18 -2.26 8.17
C ARG A 83 -5.54 -1.40 9.36
N ALA A 84 -6.71 -0.78 9.33
CA ALA A 84 -7.22 0.03 10.43
C ALA A 84 -8.75 -0.05 10.51
N ASP A 85 -9.30 0.05 11.71
CA ASP A 85 -10.74 0.24 11.90
C ASP A 85 -11.00 1.72 12.13
N LEU A 86 -11.78 2.35 11.25
CA LEU A 86 -12.11 3.77 11.32
C LEU A 86 -13.61 3.95 11.55
N ARG A 87 -13.96 4.98 12.33
CA ARG A 87 -15.34 5.34 12.64
C ARG A 87 -15.73 6.58 11.85
N VAL A 88 -16.83 6.48 11.12
CA VAL A 88 -17.49 7.57 10.41
C VAL A 88 -18.61 8.11 11.31
N GLU A 89 -18.54 9.38 11.66
CA GLU A 89 -19.55 10.05 12.48
C GLU A 89 -20.62 10.75 11.60
N PRO A 90 -21.88 10.84 12.06
CA PRO A 90 -22.93 11.54 11.33
C PRO A 90 -22.59 13.02 11.10
N GLY A 91 -22.68 13.47 9.85
CA GLY A 91 -22.48 14.87 9.46
C GLY A 91 -21.03 15.35 9.48
N GLU A 92 -20.06 14.49 9.77
CA GLU A 92 -18.64 14.85 9.86
C GLU A 92 -17.82 14.26 8.70
N LEU A 93 -16.68 14.88 8.41
CA LEU A 93 -15.65 14.33 7.53
C LEU A 93 -14.53 13.72 8.40
N THR A 94 -14.44 12.40 8.40
CA THR A 94 -13.35 11.67 9.02
C THR A 94 -12.15 11.63 8.08
N GLU A 95 -10.99 12.06 8.56
CA GLU A 95 -9.74 12.01 7.82
C GLU A 95 -8.74 11.10 8.51
N ALA A 96 -8.07 10.23 7.74
CA ALA A 96 -7.07 9.33 8.29
C ALA A 96 -5.89 9.14 7.34
N THR A 97 -4.69 9.15 7.91
CA THR A 97 -3.44 8.80 7.24
C THR A 97 -2.92 7.48 7.82
N LEU A 98 -2.78 6.46 6.97
CA LEU A 98 -2.24 5.16 7.35
C LEU A 98 -0.74 5.10 7.02
N TYR A 99 0.07 4.60 7.96
CA TYR A 99 1.53 4.55 7.81
C TYR A 99 2.01 3.16 7.40
N HIS A 100 2.64 3.07 6.23
CA HIS A 100 3.23 1.84 5.71
C HIS A 100 4.65 1.61 6.23
N HIS A 101 4.94 0.35 6.52
CA HIS A 101 6.30 -0.16 6.75
C HIS A 101 6.79 -0.85 5.49
N ALA A 102 7.20 -0.06 4.50
CA ALA A 102 7.58 -0.52 3.18
C ALA A 102 8.46 0.51 2.47
N SER A 103 9.10 0.11 1.38
CA SER A 103 9.88 0.98 0.51
C SER A 103 9.72 0.55 -0.94
N GLU A 104 9.78 1.53 -1.84
CA GLU A 104 9.96 1.26 -3.27
C GLU A 104 11.41 0.84 -3.52
N VAL A 105 11.59 -0.27 -4.21
CA VAL A 105 12.89 -0.86 -4.50
C VAL A 105 13.04 -1.02 -6.00
N SER A 106 14.18 -0.58 -6.53
CA SER A 106 14.63 -0.95 -7.86
C SER A 106 15.77 -1.95 -7.76
N PHE A 107 15.94 -2.78 -8.78
CA PHE A 107 17.00 -3.76 -8.84
C PHE A 107 17.89 -3.52 -10.06
N LYS A 108 19.20 -3.68 -9.90
CA LYS A 108 20.13 -3.70 -11.03
C LYS A 108 21.26 -4.70 -10.79
N LEU A 109 21.66 -5.40 -11.86
CA LEU A 109 22.80 -6.32 -11.85
C LEU A 109 24.00 -5.55 -12.39
N VAL A 110 25.11 -5.53 -11.66
CA VAL A 110 26.31 -4.77 -12.03
C VAL A 110 27.55 -5.65 -11.92
N SER A 111 28.59 -5.35 -12.70
CA SER A 111 29.86 -6.09 -12.66
C SER A 111 30.76 -5.68 -11.50
N GLU A 112 30.63 -4.42 -11.06
CA GLU A 112 31.33 -3.81 -9.94
C GLU A 112 30.39 -2.83 -9.23
N GLU A 113 30.66 -2.52 -7.96
CA GLU A 113 29.83 -1.63 -7.15
C GLU A 113 29.66 -0.25 -7.81
N GLY A 114 28.41 0.22 -7.92
CA GLY A 114 28.10 1.48 -8.60
C GLY A 114 28.26 1.46 -10.13
N GLY A 115 28.52 0.29 -10.73
CA GLY A 115 28.68 0.11 -12.17
C GLY A 115 27.40 0.25 -12.98
N GLU A 116 27.52 0.05 -14.29
CA GLU A 116 26.40 0.08 -15.22
C GLU A 116 25.52 -1.18 -15.08
N ALA A 117 24.21 -0.99 -15.19
CA ALA A 117 23.26 -2.08 -15.12
C ALA A 117 23.32 -2.97 -16.36
N ILE A 118 23.39 -4.28 -16.13
CA ILE A 118 23.30 -5.30 -17.16
C ILE A 118 21.82 -5.51 -17.51
N ALA A 119 21.50 -5.48 -18.80
CA ALA A 119 20.16 -5.69 -19.32
C ALA A 119 19.79 -7.19 -19.44
N ASP A 120 18.53 -7.45 -19.80
CA ASP A 120 17.99 -8.80 -20.03
C ASP A 120 18.14 -9.79 -18.86
N VAL A 121 18.17 -9.25 -17.64
CA VAL A 121 18.22 -10.02 -16.40
C VAL A 121 16.80 -10.45 -15.99
N GLU A 122 16.62 -11.73 -15.70
CA GLU A 122 15.43 -12.27 -15.06
C GLU A 122 15.54 -12.09 -13.54
N TRP A 123 14.71 -11.21 -12.98
CA TRP A 123 14.65 -10.96 -11.56
C TRP A 123 13.62 -11.85 -10.89
N THR A 124 13.95 -12.33 -9.70
CA THR A 124 13.02 -13.01 -8.80
C THR A 124 13.31 -12.59 -7.38
N VAL A 125 12.31 -12.09 -6.67
CA VAL A 125 12.43 -11.77 -5.24
C VAL A 125 11.62 -12.78 -4.46
N LYS A 126 12.26 -13.35 -3.44
CA LYS A 126 11.64 -14.31 -2.54
C LYS A 126 11.63 -13.80 -1.10
N THR A 127 10.57 -14.10 -0.38
CA THR A 127 10.51 -13.97 1.08
C THR A 127 11.40 -15.02 1.76
N SER A 128 11.67 -14.84 3.05
CA SER A 128 12.51 -15.76 3.85
C SER A 128 11.97 -17.20 3.93
N ASP A 129 10.67 -17.40 3.71
CA ASP A 129 10.02 -18.72 3.61
C ASP A 129 10.15 -19.36 2.21
N GLY A 130 10.78 -18.67 1.26
CA GLY A 130 11.03 -19.14 -0.10
C GLY A 130 9.93 -18.85 -1.12
N ALA A 131 8.83 -18.19 -0.73
CA ALA A 131 7.76 -17.81 -1.66
C ALA A 131 8.22 -16.68 -2.60
N THR A 132 7.94 -16.82 -3.90
CA THR A 132 8.21 -15.75 -4.87
C THR A 132 7.15 -14.67 -4.77
N VAL A 133 7.56 -13.43 -4.50
CA VAL A 133 6.68 -12.27 -4.39
C VAL A 133 6.79 -11.30 -5.56
N PHE A 134 7.90 -11.34 -6.30
CA PHE A 134 8.11 -10.51 -7.49
C PHE A 134 8.92 -11.26 -8.53
N SER A 135 8.58 -11.07 -9.81
CA SER A 135 9.38 -11.54 -10.94
C SER A 135 9.17 -10.65 -12.14
N GLU A 136 10.26 -10.19 -12.73
CA GLU A 136 10.24 -9.35 -13.92
C GLU A 136 11.55 -9.50 -14.69
N ARG A 137 11.53 -9.30 -16.01
CA ARG A 137 12.75 -9.23 -16.82
C ARG A 137 13.05 -7.79 -17.19
N GLY A 138 14.26 -7.33 -16.93
CA GLY A 138 14.68 -5.98 -17.28
C GLY A 138 16.02 -5.58 -16.66
N ALA A 139 16.52 -4.41 -17.06
CA ALA A 139 17.73 -3.82 -16.47
C ALA A 139 17.47 -3.16 -15.11
N PHE A 140 16.28 -2.56 -14.94
CA PHE A 140 15.87 -1.79 -13.77
C PHE A 140 14.41 -2.05 -13.38
N PRO A 141 13.98 -3.29 -13.10
CA PRO A 141 12.64 -3.50 -12.57
C PRO A 141 12.51 -2.84 -11.20
N ALA A 142 11.33 -2.32 -10.90
CA ALA A 142 11.02 -1.67 -9.64
C ALA A 142 9.70 -2.19 -9.06
N THR A 143 9.62 -2.23 -7.74
CA THR A 143 8.41 -2.65 -7.04
C THR A 143 8.37 -2.11 -5.61
N VAL A 144 7.26 -2.31 -4.92
CA VAL A 144 7.13 -1.96 -3.49
C VAL A 144 7.19 -3.25 -2.67
N LEU A 145 8.07 -3.27 -1.67
CA LEU A 145 8.18 -4.37 -0.72
C LEU A 145 7.96 -3.89 0.71
N ALA A 146 7.20 -4.68 1.47
CA ALA A 146 7.10 -4.50 2.91
C ALA A 146 8.46 -4.67 3.59
N GLU A 147 8.65 -3.99 4.72
CA GLU A 147 9.80 -4.16 5.60
C GLU A 147 10.00 -5.64 5.95
N GLY A 148 11.23 -6.14 5.83
CA GLY A 148 11.53 -7.56 6.02
C GLY A 148 12.78 -8.04 5.28
N GLU A 149 13.06 -9.33 5.39
CA GLU A 149 14.20 -9.99 4.76
C GLU A 149 13.79 -10.72 3.48
N TYR A 150 14.58 -10.55 2.43
CA TYR A 150 14.31 -11.11 1.11
C TYR A 150 15.58 -11.65 0.45
N LEU A 151 15.41 -12.67 -0.38
CA LEU A 151 16.42 -13.17 -1.30
C LEU A 151 16.12 -12.66 -2.71
N VAL A 152 17.01 -11.83 -3.24
CA VAL A 152 16.94 -11.34 -4.62
C VAL A 152 17.79 -12.26 -5.49
N LEU A 153 17.19 -12.78 -6.56
CA LEU A 153 17.85 -13.59 -7.57
C LEU A 153 17.85 -12.82 -8.90
N ALA A 154 19.01 -12.74 -9.52
CA ALA A 154 19.23 -12.13 -10.82
C ALA A 154 19.81 -13.19 -11.75
N LYS A 155 19.03 -13.63 -12.74
CA LYS A 155 19.45 -14.64 -13.70
C LYS A 155 19.79 -14.00 -15.04
N LEU A 156 21.01 -14.23 -15.50
CA LEU A 156 21.54 -13.74 -16.78
C LEU A 156 22.00 -14.95 -17.60
N GLY A 157 21.27 -15.27 -18.67
CA GLY A 157 21.49 -16.51 -19.41
C GLY A 157 21.34 -17.74 -18.50
N ASP A 158 22.41 -18.51 -18.33
CA ASP A 158 22.46 -19.69 -17.47
C ASP A 158 22.99 -19.40 -16.05
N GLN A 159 23.48 -18.19 -15.80
CA GLN A 159 24.06 -17.81 -14.52
C GLN A 159 23.00 -17.21 -13.60
N VAL A 160 23.03 -17.56 -12.32
CA VAL A 160 22.14 -17.02 -11.29
C VAL A 160 22.97 -16.39 -10.19
N TYR A 161 22.77 -15.08 -10.00
CA TYR A 161 23.35 -14.30 -8.93
C TYR A 161 22.31 -14.08 -7.85
N ASN A 162 22.74 -14.03 -6.58
CA ASN A 162 21.83 -13.82 -5.47
C ASN A 162 22.38 -12.86 -4.44
N ARG A 163 21.48 -12.14 -3.78
CA ARG A 163 21.80 -11.23 -2.68
C ARG A 163 20.67 -11.27 -1.66
N GLU A 164 21.03 -11.48 -0.39
CA GLU A 164 20.12 -11.25 0.72
C GLU A 164 20.04 -9.75 1.02
N VAL A 165 18.82 -9.26 1.22
CA VAL A 165 18.55 -7.85 1.48
C VAL A 165 17.52 -7.69 2.59
N GLN A 166 17.78 -6.74 3.48
CA GLN A 166 16.79 -6.29 4.45
C GLN A 166 16.13 -5.01 3.93
N ILE A 167 14.84 -5.06 3.62
CA ILE A 167 14.01 -3.90 3.30
C ILE A 167 13.68 -3.17 4.60
N GLN A 168 13.92 -1.87 4.63
CA GLN A 168 13.52 -0.97 5.70
C GLN A 168 12.46 -0.01 5.15
N ALA A 169 11.52 0.39 6.00
CA ALA A 169 10.59 1.45 5.67
C ALA A 169 11.36 2.75 5.37
N GLY A 170 11.09 3.39 4.24
CA GLY A 170 11.76 4.62 3.89
C GLY A 170 11.57 5.07 2.45
N SER A 171 12.41 6.02 2.05
CA SER A 171 12.50 6.52 0.67
C SER A 171 12.83 5.40 -0.31
N PRO A 172 12.53 5.59 -1.61
CA PRO A 172 12.93 4.65 -2.65
C PRO A 172 14.43 4.35 -2.60
N ARG A 173 14.78 3.09 -2.86
CA ARG A 173 16.17 2.63 -2.82
C ARG A 173 16.51 1.68 -3.95
N GLU A 174 17.77 1.68 -4.35
CA GLU A 174 18.29 0.79 -5.38
C GLU A 174 19.04 -0.39 -4.74
N ILE A 175 18.80 -1.59 -5.24
CA ILE A 175 19.44 -2.82 -4.80
C ILE A 175 20.35 -3.32 -5.93
N GLU A 176 21.65 -3.30 -5.68
CA GLU A 176 22.65 -3.83 -6.60
C GLU A 176 22.88 -5.32 -6.35
N VAL A 177 22.94 -6.14 -7.39
CA VAL A 177 23.45 -7.51 -7.32
C VAL A 177 24.76 -7.55 -8.10
N LEU A 178 25.82 -8.08 -7.51
CA LEU A 178 27.12 -8.20 -8.19
C LEU A 178 27.16 -9.49 -9.01
N SER A 179 27.63 -9.39 -10.26
CA SER A 179 27.87 -10.56 -11.11
C SER A 179 29.21 -11.26 -10.82
N THR A 180 30.07 -10.67 -9.99
CA THR A 180 31.36 -11.24 -9.59
C THR A 180 31.29 -11.80 -8.18
N ILE A 181 31.66 -13.07 -8.01
CA ILE A 181 31.98 -13.67 -6.71
C ILE A 181 33.48 -13.40 -6.50
N TYR A 182 33.86 -12.68 -5.44
CA TYR A 182 35.27 -12.53 -5.04
C TYR A 182 35.88 -13.87 -4.58
#